data_AF-A0AAV7D5P6-F1
#
_entry.id   AF-A0AAV7D5P6-F1
#
_cell.length_a   1.000
_cell.length_b   1.000
_cell.length_c   1.000
_cell.angle_alpha   90.00
_cell.angle_beta   90.00
_cell.angle_gamma   90.00
#
_symmetry.space_group_name_H-M   'P 1'
#
loop_
_entity.id
_entity.type
_entity.pdbx_description
1 polymer ?
#
loop_
_entity_poly.entity_id
_entity_poly.type
_entity_poly.pdbx_seq_one_letter_code
_entity_poly.pdbx_strand_id
1 'polypeptide(L)'
;MTGKQTNCKPPECHLHLHLRWADNPYVSGTVHTKDTAPGLIMGAGNLGSQLVEYKEEMYITSDCGKTWRQVFEEEHHILYLDHGGVIVAIKDTSIPLKILKFSVDEGYSWSVHNFTSTSVFVDGLLSEPGDETLVMTVFGHISYRSEWELVKVDFRPSFFRECTEEDYESWNLSNLQGERCIMGQQRSFRKRKTSSWCIKGKSFTSALTSRICQCESTDYVCDYGFEQEVTQKQTSRCFADFWFNPEAPPDDCTVGQTYTSTTGYRKVVSNVCEGGIDLQENLARYQCPLIAPKGLRITIKGDSMAVKPGEDITFIVRQDQGDILNTKYQVDLGDGFKAIYVNLTLMGEPIRHRYETPGIYRVSVKAENVAGHDEAIIYVQVITPLQALHLEVVPVVGRNQEVNLSAVIQPSNANLSVYYWWIGNNPQPFLTLDSYLLTRFGEAGEFRVTVQVVYWNSMLQDSKVVRVFNEFQVVPLTFSKHLDTYNPNIPEWREDIGQIVTRLLAKVYREIGRGDDMVSHPVQTTRPHFQVLAPCSGLSVINLFLASYNRGASRIRSVVCNRMGKTVKIIRSEGKSVMC
;
A
#
# COMPACT_ATOMS: atom_id res chain seq x y z
N MET A 1 -3.13 -51.40 -25.00
CA MET A 1 -3.81 -51.07 -23.73
C MET A 1 -5.31 -51.07 -24.00
N THR A 2 -6.10 -51.78 -23.20
CA THR A 2 -7.56 -51.89 -23.36
C THR A 2 -8.23 -50.65 -22.77
N GLY A 3 -8.72 -49.74 -23.62
CA GLY A 3 -9.45 -48.55 -23.17
C GLY A 3 -10.81 -48.92 -22.58
N LYS A 4 -10.93 -48.86 -21.25
CA LYS A 4 -12.21 -49.02 -20.55
C LYS A 4 -13.07 -47.78 -20.84
N GLN A 5 -14.34 -47.99 -21.21
CA GLN A 5 -15.27 -46.88 -21.44
C GLN A 5 -15.40 -46.05 -20.16
N THR A 6 -15.21 -44.73 -20.26
CA THR A 6 -15.29 -43.81 -19.12
C THR A 6 -16.75 -43.60 -18.71
N ASN A 7 -17.02 -43.52 -17.40
CA ASN A 7 -18.36 -43.31 -16.87
C ASN A 7 -18.85 -41.84 -16.97
N CYS A 8 -17.95 -40.92 -17.32
CA CYS A 8 -18.24 -39.50 -17.46
C CYS A 8 -18.85 -39.18 -18.81
N LYS A 9 -19.99 -38.50 -18.79
CA LYS A 9 -20.70 -38.05 -19.99
C LYS A 9 -21.19 -36.61 -19.78
N PRO A 10 -21.15 -35.76 -20.81
CA PRO A 10 -21.82 -34.47 -20.79
C PRO A 10 -23.33 -34.65 -20.50
N PRO A 11 -23.98 -33.72 -19.77
CA PRO A 11 -23.45 -32.45 -19.26
C PRO A 11 -22.86 -32.51 -17.84
N GLU A 12 -22.88 -33.67 -17.18
CA GLU A 12 -22.55 -33.78 -15.75
C GLU A 12 -21.06 -33.75 -15.45
N CYS A 13 -20.23 -34.11 -16.42
CA CYS A 13 -18.80 -34.27 -16.24
C CYS A 13 -18.03 -34.03 -17.56
N HIS A 14 -16.84 -33.43 -17.45
CA HIS A 14 -15.94 -33.08 -18.54
C HIS A 14 -14.47 -33.40 -18.19
N LEU A 15 -13.60 -33.27 -19.20
CA LEU A 15 -12.15 -33.32 -19.00
C LEU A 15 -11.67 -31.95 -18.52
N HIS A 16 -10.84 -31.94 -17.47
CA HIS A 16 -10.18 -30.75 -16.96
C HIS A 16 -8.67 -30.98 -16.93
N LEU A 17 -7.89 -29.98 -17.35
CA LEU A 17 -6.43 -30.07 -17.44
C LEU A 17 -5.75 -29.06 -16.53
N HIS A 18 -4.63 -29.47 -15.94
CA HIS A 18 -3.75 -28.58 -15.18
C HIS A 18 -2.87 -27.79 -16.15
N LEU A 19 -3.21 -26.51 -16.39
CA LEU A 19 -2.53 -25.69 -17.39
C LEU A 19 -1.14 -25.23 -16.93
N ARG A 20 -1.09 -24.23 -16.05
CA ARG A 20 0.14 -23.66 -15.47
C ARG A 20 -0.14 -23.26 -14.04
N TRP A 21 0.15 -24.17 -13.11
CA TRP A 21 0.11 -23.89 -11.67
C TRP A 21 1.51 -23.70 -11.07
N ALA A 22 2.55 -24.22 -11.73
CA ALA A 22 3.93 -24.15 -11.26
C ALA A 22 4.80 -23.20 -12.10
N ASP A 23 5.59 -22.36 -11.45
CA ASP A 23 6.51 -21.39 -12.10
C ASP A 23 7.76 -22.03 -12.73
N ASN A 24 8.04 -23.31 -12.42
CA ASN A 24 9.21 -24.03 -12.93
C ASN A 24 8.86 -24.78 -14.24
N PRO A 25 9.52 -24.49 -15.38
CA PRO A 25 9.23 -25.10 -16.67
C PRO A 25 9.61 -26.59 -16.77
N TYR A 26 10.33 -27.14 -15.79
CA TYR A 26 10.70 -28.55 -15.73
C TYR A 26 9.74 -29.41 -14.89
N VAL A 27 8.69 -28.80 -14.31
CA VAL A 27 7.68 -29.52 -13.53
C VAL A 27 6.80 -30.36 -14.46
N SER A 28 6.57 -31.62 -14.08
CA SER A 28 5.66 -32.52 -14.78
C SER A 28 4.22 -32.02 -14.75
N GLY A 29 3.36 -32.67 -15.54
CA GLY A 29 1.92 -32.48 -15.43
C GLY A 29 1.33 -31.26 -16.16
N THR A 30 2.12 -30.22 -16.43
CA THR A 30 1.63 -29.06 -17.20
C THR A 30 1.22 -29.43 -18.63
N VAL A 31 0.38 -28.60 -19.26
CA VAL A 31 0.00 -28.81 -20.67
C VAL A 31 1.17 -28.47 -21.59
N HIS A 32 1.65 -29.48 -22.31
CA HIS A 32 2.69 -29.40 -23.31
C HIS A 32 2.09 -29.34 -24.72
N THR A 33 2.53 -28.35 -25.49
CA THR A 33 2.26 -28.22 -26.91
C THR A 33 3.43 -27.51 -27.59
N LYS A 34 3.60 -27.73 -28.89
CA LYS A 34 4.63 -27.11 -29.73
C LYS A 34 3.99 -26.57 -30.99
N ASP A 35 4.40 -25.38 -31.40
CA ASP A 35 4.03 -24.75 -32.67
C ASP A 35 4.42 -25.62 -33.89
N THR A 36 5.54 -26.35 -33.77
CA THR A 36 6.01 -27.32 -34.78
C THR A 36 5.11 -28.56 -34.92
N ALA A 37 4.26 -28.85 -33.94
CA ALA A 37 3.43 -30.06 -33.87
C ALA A 37 1.93 -29.71 -33.77
N PRO A 38 1.33 -29.08 -34.80
CA PRO A 38 -0.04 -28.57 -34.70
C PRO A 38 -1.05 -29.69 -34.48
N GLY A 39 -1.96 -29.45 -33.53
CA GLY A 39 -3.00 -30.39 -33.12
C GLY A 39 -2.60 -31.32 -31.98
N LEU A 40 -1.29 -31.45 -31.68
CA LEU A 40 -0.81 -32.22 -30.55
C LEU A 40 -0.85 -31.38 -29.27
N ILE A 41 -1.64 -31.84 -28.31
CA ILE A 41 -1.72 -31.28 -26.95
C ILE A 41 -1.70 -32.46 -25.99
N MET A 42 -0.76 -32.47 -25.05
CA MET A 42 -0.64 -33.49 -24.02
C MET A 42 -0.45 -32.84 -22.65
N GLY A 43 -1.10 -33.34 -21.62
CA GLY A 43 -0.94 -32.81 -20.26
C GLY A 43 -1.65 -33.65 -19.22
N ALA A 44 -1.40 -33.37 -17.94
CA ALA A 44 -2.09 -34.01 -16.84
C ALA A 44 -3.42 -33.31 -16.54
N GLY A 45 -4.34 -34.08 -16.00
CA GLY A 45 -5.64 -33.58 -15.58
C GLY A 45 -6.48 -34.67 -14.97
N ASN A 46 -7.76 -34.37 -14.81
CA ASN A 46 -8.74 -35.30 -14.30
C ASN A 46 -10.05 -35.20 -15.08
N LEU A 47 -10.89 -36.20 -14.87
CA LEU A 47 -12.19 -36.31 -15.50
C LEU A 47 -13.26 -36.26 -14.38
N GLY A 48 -14.09 -35.21 -14.41
CA GLY A 48 -14.98 -34.85 -13.31
C GLY A 48 -15.80 -33.59 -13.60
N SER A 49 -16.32 -32.96 -12.53
CA SER A 49 -16.98 -31.65 -12.61
C SER A 49 -16.02 -30.47 -12.38
N GLN A 50 -14.82 -30.75 -11.85
CA GLN A 50 -13.79 -29.77 -11.50
C GLN A 50 -12.42 -30.43 -11.43
N LEU A 51 -11.35 -29.61 -11.40
CA LEU A 51 -9.99 -30.05 -11.11
C LEU A 51 -9.85 -30.54 -9.67
N VAL A 52 -9.01 -31.56 -9.46
CA VAL A 52 -8.62 -32.08 -8.14
C VAL A 52 -7.12 -32.35 -8.09
N GLU A 53 -6.52 -32.29 -6.89
CA GLU A 53 -5.08 -32.47 -6.67
C GLU A 53 -4.67 -33.95 -6.55
N TYR A 54 -5.53 -34.82 -6.05
CA TYR A 54 -5.15 -36.19 -5.70
C TYR A 54 -5.19 -37.18 -6.89
N LYS A 55 -5.64 -36.75 -8.06
CA LYS A 55 -5.82 -37.61 -9.24
C LYS A 55 -5.34 -36.90 -10.49
N GLU A 56 -4.17 -37.31 -10.98
CA GLU A 56 -3.50 -36.73 -12.13
C GLU A 56 -3.25 -37.80 -13.19
N GLU A 57 -4.10 -37.84 -14.21
CA GLU A 57 -3.97 -38.76 -15.33
C GLU A 57 -3.47 -37.98 -16.57
N MET A 58 -2.62 -38.58 -17.39
CA MET A 58 -2.12 -37.96 -18.61
C MET A 58 -3.08 -38.19 -19.77
N TYR A 59 -3.47 -37.10 -20.43
CA TYR A 59 -4.33 -37.11 -21.61
C TYR A 59 -3.62 -36.53 -22.82
N ILE A 60 -3.96 -37.03 -24.01
CA ILE A 60 -3.46 -36.52 -25.28
C ILE A 60 -4.61 -36.30 -26.27
N THR A 61 -4.47 -35.26 -27.07
CA THR A 61 -5.23 -35.04 -28.31
C THR A 61 -4.25 -34.85 -29.46
N SER A 62 -4.62 -35.32 -30.65
CA SER A 62 -3.86 -35.08 -31.87
C SER A 62 -4.67 -34.39 -32.98
N ASP A 63 -5.82 -33.82 -32.60
CA ASP A 63 -6.73 -33.08 -33.46
C ASP A 63 -7.18 -31.75 -32.81
N CYS A 64 -6.27 -31.15 -32.03
CA CYS A 64 -6.43 -29.83 -31.41
C CYS A 64 -7.61 -29.75 -30.41
N GLY A 65 -7.83 -30.82 -29.65
CA GLY A 65 -8.79 -30.84 -28.55
C GLY A 65 -10.18 -31.35 -28.91
N LYS A 66 -10.39 -31.82 -30.15
CA LYS A 66 -11.67 -32.40 -30.57
C LYS A 66 -11.86 -33.82 -30.04
N THR A 67 -10.82 -34.65 -30.07
CA THR A 67 -10.80 -35.98 -29.48
C THR A 67 -9.66 -36.11 -28.47
N TRP A 68 -10.03 -36.54 -27.27
CA TRP A 68 -9.11 -36.75 -26.15
C TRP A 68 -9.00 -38.23 -25.81
N ARG A 69 -7.79 -38.66 -25.43
CA ARG A 69 -7.49 -40.04 -25.06
C ARG A 69 -6.63 -40.06 -23.80
N GLN A 70 -6.99 -40.91 -22.84
CA GLN A 70 -6.17 -41.17 -21.66
C GLN A 70 -4.99 -42.06 -22.03
N VAL A 71 -3.81 -41.75 -21.50
CA VAL A 71 -2.55 -42.42 -21.81
C VAL A 71 -1.88 -43.02 -20.58
N PHE A 72 -1.71 -42.23 -19.51
CA PHE A 72 -1.04 -42.66 -18.28
C PHE A 72 -1.87 -42.31 -17.03
N GLU A 73 -1.67 -43.05 -15.95
CA GLU A 73 -2.38 -42.85 -14.67
C GLU A 73 -1.70 -41.83 -13.74
N GLU A 74 -0.43 -41.52 -13.97
CA GLU A 74 0.38 -40.59 -13.18
C GLU A 74 1.12 -39.64 -14.11
N GLU A 75 1.70 -38.57 -13.55
CA GLU A 75 2.43 -37.57 -14.31
C GLU A 75 3.69 -38.11 -14.98
N HIS A 76 3.95 -37.61 -16.19
CA HIS A 76 5.13 -37.94 -16.96
C HIS A 76 5.69 -36.65 -17.57
N HIS A 77 7.01 -36.50 -17.56
CA HIS A 77 7.70 -35.52 -18.39
C HIS A 77 7.53 -35.90 -19.87
N ILE A 78 7.06 -34.95 -20.67
CA ILE A 78 6.81 -35.14 -22.10
C ILE A 78 7.82 -34.36 -22.93
N LEU A 79 8.39 -34.99 -23.95
CA LEU A 79 9.24 -34.35 -24.95
C LEU A 79 8.79 -34.72 -26.35
N TYR A 80 8.66 -33.71 -27.22
CA TYR A 80 8.37 -33.89 -28.64
C TYR A 80 9.67 -33.83 -29.44
N LEU A 81 9.84 -34.76 -30.37
CA LEU A 81 10.96 -34.80 -31.33
C LEU A 81 10.41 -34.84 -32.75
N ASP A 82 11.20 -34.35 -33.72
CA ASP A 82 10.86 -34.33 -35.15
C ASP A 82 9.47 -33.75 -35.43
N HIS A 83 9.22 -32.51 -34.99
CA HIS A 83 7.92 -31.82 -35.15
C HIS A 83 6.73 -32.65 -34.64
N GLY A 84 6.89 -33.31 -33.48
CA GLY A 84 5.89 -34.22 -32.90
C GLY A 84 5.77 -35.57 -33.61
N GLY A 85 6.80 -35.97 -34.38
CA GLY A 85 6.90 -37.30 -34.98
C GLY A 85 7.20 -38.41 -33.97
N VAL A 86 7.93 -38.10 -32.90
CA VAL A 86 8.13 -39.00 -31.76
C VAL A 86 7.75 -38.28 -30.48
N ILE A 87 6.93 -38.94 -29.67
CA ILE A 87 6.56 -38.46 -28.33
C ILE A 87 7.29 -39.33 -27.32
N VAL A 88 8.05 -38.69 -26.46
CA VAL A 88 8.78 -39.34 -25.38
C VAL A 88 8.10 -39.02 -24.06
N ALA A 89 7.98 -40.02 -23.19
CA ALA A 89 7.46 -39.88 -21.84
C ALA A 89 8.35 -40.60 -20.82
N ILE A 90 8.73 -39.88 -19.77
CA ILE A 90 9.39 -40.44 -18.58
C ILE A 90 8.54 -40.11 -17.36
N LYS A 91 8.27 -41.11 -16.53
CA LYS A 91 7.45 -40.93 -15.32
C LYS A 91 8.12 -39.93 -14.39
N ASP A 92 7.39 -38.92 -13.92
CA ASP A 92 7.88 -38.04 -12.84
C ASP A 92 7.60 -38.75 -11.51
N THR A 93 8.67 -39.04 -10.76
CA THR A 93 8.57 -39.73 -9.48
C THR A 93 9.84 -39.55 -8.67
N SER A 94 9.70 -39.58 -7.34
CA SER A 94 10.80 -39.51 -6.38
C SER A 94 11.62 -40.80 -6.26
N ILE A 95 11.39 -41.79 -7.16
CA ILE A 95 12.07 -43.09 -7.16
C ILE A 95 12.94 -43.19 -8.42
N PRO A 96 14.20 -43.63 -8.32
CA PRO A 96 15.08 -43.68 -9.48
C PRO A 96 14.60 -44.73 -10.49
N LEU A 97 14.66 -44.39 -11.77
CA LEU A 97 14.15 -45.21 -12.86
C LEU A 97 15.15 -45.32 -14.01
N LYS A 98 14.92 -46.31 -14.87
CA LYS A 98 15.74 -46.58 -16.07
C LYS A 98 14.91 -46.82 -17.32
N ILE A 99 13.60 -46.63 -17.20
CA ILE A 99 12.62 -46.89 -18.26
C ILE A 99 12.23 -45.59 -18.95
N LEU A 100 12.12 -45.67 -20.26
CA LEU A 100 11.72 -44.61 -21.18
C LEU A 100 10.52 -45.14 -21.95
N LYS A 101 9.43 -44.37 -22.05
CA LYS A 101 8.31 -44.68 -22.93
C LYS A 101 8.39 -43.79 -24.16
N PHE A 102 8.11 -44.33 -25.33
CA PHE A 102 8.01 -43.54 -26.55
C PHE A 102 6.88 -44.03 -27.46
N SER A 103 6.33 -43.10 -28.24
CA SER A 103 5.29 -43.33 -29.23
C SER A 103 5.68 -42.67 -30.55
N VAL A 104 5.41 -43.36 -31.65
CA VAL A 104 5.67 -42.89 -33.03
C VAL A 104 4.38 -42.68 -33.83
N ASP A 105 3.24 -42.90 -33.18
CA ASP A 105 1.90 -42.83 -33.74
C ASP A 105 1.04 -41.89 -32.89
N GLU A 106 1.55 -40.70 -32.55
CA GLU A 106 0.80 -39.65 -31.86
C GLU A 106 0.10 -40.11 -30.55
N GLY A 107 0.73 -41.04 -29.83
CA GLY A 107 0.25 -41.56 -28.56
C GLY A 107 -0.79 -42.68 -28.64
N TYR A 108 -1.05 -43.25 -29.83
CA TYR A 108 -1.94 -44.43 -29.96
C TYR A 108 -1.31 -45.68 -29.34
N SER A 109 -0.02 -45.92 -29.57
CA SER A 109 0.72 -47.03 -28.99
C SER A 109 2.04 -46.55 -28.37
N TRP A 110 2.42 -47.19 -27.28
CA TRP A 110 3.59 -46.83 -26.50
C TRP A 110 4.51 -48.04 -26.34
N SER A 111 5.78 -47.84 -26.65
CA SER A 111 6.87 -48.80 -26.47
C SER A 111 7.72 -48.42 -25.27
N VAL A 112 8.24 -49.43 -24.57
CA VAL A 112 9.09 -49.25 -23.37
C VAL A 112 10.52 -49.64 -23.72
N HIS A 113 11.48 -48.79 -23.37
CA HIS A 113 12.91 -49.01 -23.58
C HIS A 113 13.70 -48.73 -22.32
N ASN A 114 14.77 -49.49 -22.09
CA ASN A 114 15.70 -49.21 -21.00
C ASN A 114 16.80 -48.28 -21.53
N PHE A 115 16.75 -47.00 -21.15
CA PHE A 115 17.69 -45.99 -21.66
C PHE A 115 19.05 -45.99 -20.95
N THR A 116 19.14 -46.63 -19.79
CA THR A 116 20.36 -46.77 -18.99
C THR A 116 20.38 -48.12 -18.25
N SER A 117 21.58 -48.58 -17.87
CA SER A 117 21.76 -49.81 -17.08
C SER A 117 21.47 -49.59 -15.59
N THR A 118 21.84 -48.42 -15.06
CA THR A 118 21.69 -48.01 -13.66
C THR A 118 20.46 -47.12 -13.50
N SER A 119 19.69 -47.25 -12.42
CA SER A 119 18.55 -46.36 -12.18
C SER A 119 19.02 -44.95 -11.83
N VAL A 120 18.38 -43.93 -12.41
CA VAL A 120 18.73 -42.51 -12.29
C VAL A 120 17.50 -41.71 -11.82
N PHE A 121 17.71 -40.70 -10.97
CA PHE A 121 16.72 -39.67 -10.69
C PHE A 121 16.72 -38.67 -11.83
N VAL A 122 15.58 -38.53 -12.51
CA VAL A 122 15.47 -37.67 -13.70
C VAL A 122 15.09 -36.27 -13.25
N ASP A 123 15.97 -35.30 -13.53
CA ASP A 123 15.73 -33.89 -13.22
C ASP A 123 15.13 -33.14 -14.41
N GLY A 124 15.35 -33.62 -15.64
CA GLY A 124 14.70 -33.06 -16.82
C GLY A 124 15.11 -33.67 -18.17
N LEU A 125 14.45 -33.16 -19.21
CA LEU A 125 14.59 -33.60 -20.60
C LEU A 125 14.89 -32.41 -21.50
N LEU A 126 15.81 -32.58 -22.45
CA LEU A 126 16.14 -31.59 -23.46
C LEU A 126 16.16 -32.22 -24.86
N SER A 127 15.62 -31.51 -25.84
CA SER A 127 15.83 -31.78 -27.28
C SER A 127 16.94 -30.90 -27.84
N GLU A 128 17.52 -31.30 -28.96
CA GLU A 128 18.37 -30.42 -29.76
C GLU A 128 17.55 -29.20 -30.26
N PRO A 129 18.12 -27.99 -30.25
CA PRO A 129 17.42 -26.80 -30.74
C PRO A 129 16.90 -26.98 -32.18
N GLY A 130 15.66 -26.50 -32.39
CA GLY A 130 14.95 -26.60 -33.66
C GLY A 130 13.84 -27.65 -33.67
N ASP A 131 13.86 -28.62 -32.74
CA ASP A 131 12.86 -29.70 -32.65
C ASP A 131 12.68 -30.52 -33.96
N GLU A 132 13.66 -30.43 -34.87
CA GLU A 132 13.69 -31.11 -36.18
C GLU A 132 14.44 -32.45 -36.12
N THR A 133 15.16 -32.69 -35.02
CA THR A 133 16.01 -33.87 -34.86
C THR A 133 15.39 -34.87 -33.89
N LEU A 134 15.99 -36.05 -33.89
CA LEU A 134 15.57 -37.22 -33.12
C LEU A 134 16.55 -37.52 -31.96
N VAL A 135 17.29 -36.49 -31.53
CA VAL A 135 18.24 -36.59 -30.44
C VAL A 135 17.65 -35.92 -29.20
N MET A 136 17.63 -36.65 -28.10
CA MET A 136 17.25 -36.13 -26.80
C MET A 136 18.36 -36.36 -25.78
N THR A 137 18.40 -35.51 -24.77
CA THR A 137 19.29 -35.63 -23.61
C THR A 137 18.43 -35.71 -22.35
N VAL A 138 18.60 -36.79 -21.60
CA VAL A 138 18.08 -36.94 -20.24
C VAL A 138 19.20 -36.50 -19.29
N PHE A 139 18.91 -35.61 -18.35
CA PHE A 139 19.87 -35.22 -17.32
C PHE A 139 19.31 -35.49 -15.93
N GLY A 140 20.18 -35.92 -15.03
CA GLY A 140 19.79 -36.35 -13.70
C GLY A 140 20.97 -36.74 -12.83
N HIS A 141 20.71 -37.48 -11.76
CA HIS A 141 21.73 -37.96 -10.83
C HIS A 141 21.43 -39.40 -10.38
N ILE A 142 22.47 -40.23 -10.19
CA ILE A 142 22.31 -41.63 -9.75
C ILE A 142 21.88 -41.71 -8.27
N SER A 143 22.34 -40.77 -7.46
CA SER A 143 21.98 -40.62 -6.05
C SER A 143 22.12 -39.16 -5.62
N TYR A 144 21.45 -38.76 -4.53
CA TYR A 144 21.51 -37.38 -4.01
C TYR A 144 22.92 -36.88 -3.65
N ARG A 145 23.92 -37.77 -3.61
CA ARG A 145 25.33 -37.44 -3.34
C ARG A 145 26.24 -37.67 -4.56
N SER A 146 25.68 -38.08 -5.68
CA SER A 146 26.42 -38.39 -6.91
C SER A 146 26.58 -37.15 -7.79
N GLU A 147 27.55 -37.22 -8.71
CA GLU A 147 27.69 -36.28 -9.81
C GLU A 147 26.52 -36.40 -10.79
N TRP A 148 26.34 -35.35 -11.60
CA TRP A 148 25.36 -35.31 -12.68
C TRP A 148 25.68 -36.35 -13.77
N GLU A 149 24.65 -37.03 -14.26
CA GLU A 149 24.73 -37.94 -15.39
C GLU A 149 23.85 -37.42 -16.54
N LEU A 150 24.41 -37.43 -17.75
CA LEU A 150 23.70 -37.06 -18.97
C LEU A 150 23.65 -38.27 -19.90
N VAL A 151 22.44 -38.69 -20.27
CA VAL A 151 22.20 -39.78 -21.21
C VAL A 151 21.68 -39.21 -22.51
N LYS A 152 22.47 -39.33 -23.58
CA LYS A 152 22.05 -39.02 -24.93
C LYS A 152 21.32 -40.22 -25.54
N VAL A 153 20.08 -40.02 -25.98
CA VAL A 153 19.30 -41.02 -26.71
C VAL A 153 19.12 -40.55 -28.15
N ASP A 154 19.40 -41.43 -29.10
CA ASP A 154 19.33 -41.16 -30.54
C ASP A 154 18.33 -42.11 -31.21
N PHE A 155 17.19 -41.57 -31.64
CA PHE A 155 16.14 -42.34 -32.31
C PHE A 155 16.37 -42.50 -33.82
N ARG A 156 17.34 -41.81 -34.42
CA ARG A 156 17.61 -41.87 -35.88
C ARG A 156 17.79 -43.30 -36.41
N PRO A 157 18.46 -44.23 -35.71
CA PRO A 157 18.60 -45.61 -36.19
C PRO A 157 17.26 -46.35 -36.38
N SER A 158 16.16 -45.89 -35.77
CA SER A 158 14.82 -46.48 -35.94
C SER A 158 14.08 -45.94 -37.17
N PHE A 159 14.57 -44.84 -37.78
CA PHE A 159 13.96 -44.18 -38.93
C PHE A 159 14.95 -44.14 -40.10
N PHE A 160 14.81 -45.07 -41.04
CA PHE A 160 15.81 -45.29 -42.09
C PHE A 160 15.71 -44.32 -43.29
N ARG A 161 14.68 -43.48 -43.35
CA ARG A 161 14.44 -42.56 -44.48
C ARG A 161 13.71 -41.29 -44.06
N GLU A 162 13.83 -40.26 -44.88
CA GLU A 162 13.02 -39.05 -44.79
C GLU A 162 11.62 -39.29 -45.38
N CYS A 163 10.64 -38.52 -44.90
CA CYS A 163 9.26 -38.60 -45.35
C CYS A 163 9.10 -37.94 -46.72
N THR A 164 8.32 -38.58 -47.59
CA THR A 164 7.87 -38.03 -48.87
C THR A 164 6.42 -37.56 -48.75
N GLU A 165 5.90 -36.86 -49.77
CA GLU A 165 4.50 -36.40 -49.78
C GLU A 165 3.48 -37.55 -49.64
N GLU A 166 3.84 -38.76 -50.07
CA GLU A 166 2.99 -39.96 -49.96
C GLU A 166 2.86 -40.49 -48.54
N ASP A 167 3.78 -40.12 -47.65
CA ASP A 167 3.78 -40.53 -46.24
C ASP A 167 2.82 -39.72 -45.37
N TYR A 168 2.26 -38.65 -45.93
CA TYR A 168 1.34 -37.76 -45.23
C TYR A 168 -0.11 -38.01 -45.64
N GLU A 169 -1.01 -37.74 -44.71
CA GLU A 169 -2.44 -37.62 -44.91
C GLU A 169 -2.91 -36.20 -44.55
N SER A 170 -3.95 -35.73 -45.22
CA SER A 170 -4.54 -34.42 -44.94
C SER A 170 -5.52 -34.50 -43.78
N TRP A 171 -5.30 -33.70 -42.75
CA TRP A 171 -6.23 -33.50 -41.64
C TRP A 171 -6.82 -32.10 -41.71
N ASN A 172 -8.15 -32.02 -41.90
CA ASN A 172 -8.86 -30.75 -41.91
C ASN A 172 -9.21 -30.35 -40.48
N LEU A 173 -8.82 -29.14 -40.09
CA LEU A 173 -9.15 -28.59 -38.78
C LEU A 173 -10.66 -28.33 -38.71
N SER A 174 -11.26 -28.72 -37.58
CA SER A 174 -12.67 -28.48 -37.30
C SER A 174 -12.89 -28.25 -35.81
N ASN A 175 -13.90 -27.46 -35.45
CA ASN A 175 -14.31 -27.29 -34.06
C ASN A 175 -15.08 -28.53 -33.53
N LEU A 176 -15.59 -28.43 -32.31
CA LEU A 176 -16.36 -29.50 -31.66
C LEU A 176 -17.69 -29.79 -32.39
N GLN A 177 -18.27 -28.79 -33.04
CA GLN A 177 -19.51 -28.86 -33.83
C GLN A 177 -19.27 -29.40 -35.26
N GLY A 178 -18.01 -29.52 -35.69
CA GLY A 178 -17.63 -29.99 -37.01
C GLY A 178 -17.52 -28.90 -38.08
N GLU A 179 -17.64 -27.63 -37.70
CA GLU A 179 -17.43 -26.48 -38.59
C GLU A 179 -15.95 -26.33 -38.93
N ARG A 180 -15.68 -25.92 -40.16
CA ARG A 180 -14.32 -25.84 -40.73
C ARG A 180 -13.81 -24.42 -40.91
N CYS A 181 -14.70 -23.43 -40.90
CA CYS A 181 -14.34 -22.02 -40.98
C CYS A 181 -14.03 -21.51 -39.58
N ILE A 182 -12.74 -21.52 -39.21
CA ILE A 182 -12.28 -21.03 -37.91
C ILE A 182 -11.45 -19.78 -38.16
N MET A 183 -11.81 -18.67 -37.53
CA MET A 183 -11.17 -17.36 -37.76
C MET A 183 -11.23 -16.92 -39.24
N GLY A 184 -12.37 -17.19 -39.90
CA GLY A 184 -12.57 -16.85 -41.30
C GLY A 184 -11.77 -17.68 -42.30
N GLN A 185 -11.21 -18.82 -41.89
CA GLN A 185 -10.33 -19.62 -42.74
C GLN A 185 -10.54 -21.13 -42.52
N GLN A 186 -10.61 -21.88 -43.61
CA GLN A 186 -10.51 -23.34 -43.59
C GLN A 186 -9.04 -23.74 -43.69
N ARG A 187 -8.54 -24.42 -42.66
CA ARG A 187 -7.15 -24.88 -42.56
C ARG A 187 -7.06 -26.40 -42.66
N SER A 188 -6.12 -26.86 -43.45
CA SER A 188 -5.76 -28.29 -43.57
C SER A 188 -4.28 -28.47 -43.25
N PHE A 189 -3.97 -29.51 -42.48
CA PHE A 189 -2.63 -29.83 -42.00
C PHE A 189 -2.17 -31.21 -42.47
N ARG A 190 -0.86 -31.40 -42.58
CA ARG A 190 -0.22 -32.69 -42.87
C ARG A 190 -0.06 -33.49 -41.57
N LYS A 191 -0.53 -34.74 -41.58
CA LYS A 191 -0.24 -35.72 -40.53
C LYS A 191 0.51 -36.90 -41.12
N ARG A 192 1.50 -37.43 -40.41
CA ARG A 192 2.24 -38.61 -40.88
C ARG A 192 1.33 -39.82 -40.73
N LYS A 193 1.21 -40.65 -41.77
CA LYS A 193 0.44 -41.89 -41.71
C LYS A 193 1.01 -42.80 -40.62
N THR A 194 0.13 -43.47 -39.88
CA THR A 194 0.52 -44.42 -38.82
C THR A 194 1.33 -45.60 -39.33
N SER A 195 1.15 -45.98 -40.61
CA SER A 195 1.92 -47.03 -41.28
C SER A 195 3.28 -46.57 -41.83
N SER A 196 3.62 -45.28 -41.76
CA SER A 196 4.86 -44.74 -42.32
C SER A 196 5.87 -44.35 -41.24
N TRP A 197 7.03 -45.00 -41.29
CA TRP A 197 8.16 -44.78 -40.37
C TRP A 197 9.25 -44.00 -41.10
N CYS A 198 9.14 -42.68 -41.03
CA CYS A 198 10.05 -41.75 -41.69
C CYS A 198 10.24 -40.47 -40.85
N ILE A 199 11.36 -39.77 -41.09
CA ILE A 199 11.70 -38.50 -40.43
C ILE A 199 11.05 -37.35 -41.19
N LYS A 200 10.32 -36.46 -40.50
CA LYS A 200 9.71 -35.27 -41.14
C LYS A 200 10.78 -34.27 -41.58
N GLY A 201 11.78 -34.05 -40.74
CA GLY A 201 12.98 -33.28 -41.07
C GLY A 201 12.75 -31.77 -41.19
N LYS A 202 13.82 -31.04 -41.52
CA LYS A 202 13.91 -29.57 -41.43
C LYS A 202 12.98 -28.81 -42.36
N SER A 203 12.68 -29.39 -43.53
CA SER A 203 11.81 -28.77 -44.52
C SER A 203 10.32 -29.03 -44.26
N PHE A 204 9.97 -29.62 -43.12
CA PHE A 204 8.59 -29.96 -42.82
C PHE A 204 7.73 -28.70 -42.67
N THR A 205 6.70 -28.60 -43.51
CA THR A 205 5.65 -27.60 -43.39
C THR A 205 4.35 -28.29 -43.04
N SER A 206 3.74 -27.85 -41.94
CA SER A 206 2.54 -28.49 -41.42
C SER A 206 1.27 -28.06 -42.14
N ALA A 207 1.19 -26.81 -42.61
CA ALA A 207 0.00 -26.25 -43.27
C ALA A 207 -0.01 -26.56 -44.78
N LEU A 208 -1.04 -27.28 -45.25
CA LEU A 208 -1.25 -27.62 -46.66
C LEU A 208 -1.99 -26.54 -47.44
N THR A 209 -3.10 -26.08 -46.88
CA THR A 209 -4.07 -25.27 -47.61
C THR A 209 -4.83 -24.38 -46.65
N SER A 210 -4.95 -23.12 -47.06
CA SER A 210 -5.82 -22.12 -46.44
C SER A 210 -6.81 -21.63 -47.46
N ARG A 211 -8.11 -21.77 -47.17
CA ARG A 211 -9.18 -21.15 -47.97
C ARG A 211 -9.92 -20.13 -47.11
N ILE A 212 -10.08 -18.92 -47.62
CA ILE A 212 -10.81 -17.86 -46.94
C ILE A 212 -12.31 -18.20 -46.98
N CYS A 213 -13.00 -17.96 -45.86
CA CYS A 213 -14.45 -18.09 -45.74
C CYS A 213 -15.14 -16.73 -45.88
N GLN A 214 -16.42 -16.77 -46.20
CA GLN A 214 -17.28 -15.60 -46.06
C GLN A 214 -17.50 -15.26 -44.59
N CYS A 215 -17.63 -13.98 -44.26
CA CYS A 215 -17.87 -13.56 -42.88
C CYS A 215 -19.28 -13.93 -42.43
N GLU A 216 -19.38 -14.53 -41.25
CA GLU A 216 -20.62 -14.86 -40.55
C GLU A 216 -20.78 -14.01 -39.28
N SER A 217 -21.94 -14.07 -38.62
CA SER A 217 -22.17 -13.33 -37.36
C SER A 217 -21.25 -13.78 -36.22
N THR A 218 -20.71 -14.99 -36.27
CA THR A 218 -19.76 -15.56 -35.30
C THR A 218 -18.35 -15.00 -35.43
N ASP A 219 -18.03 -14.34 -36.55
CA ASP A 219 -16.73 -13.69 -36.79
C ASP A 219 -16.64 -12.28 -36.15
N TYR A 220 -17.73 -11.83 -35.52
CA TYR A 220 -17.82 -10.55 -34.81
C TYR A 220 -18.08 -10.76 -33.32
N VAL A 221 -17.51 -9.89 -32.51
CA VAL A 221 -17.70 -9.83 -31.05
C VAL A 221 -18.23 -8.45 -30.66
N CYS A 222 -18.77 -8.33 -29.45
CA CYS A 222 -19.22 -7.04 -28.95
C CYS A 222 -18.03 -6.08 -28.80
N ASP A 223 -18.25 -4.82 -29.18
CA ASP A 223 -17.28 -3.75 -29.06
C ASP A 223 -17.25 -3.17 -27.63
N TYR A 224 -16.33 -2.24 -27.36
CA TYR A 224 -16.23 -1.59 -26.05
C TYR A 224 -17.56 -0.96 -25.60
N GLY A 225 -17.98 -1.29 -24.38
CA GLY A 225 -19.24 -0.79 -23.81
C GLY A 225 -20.49 -1.55 -24.25
N PHE A 226 -20.33 -2.67 -24.98
CA PHE A 226 -21.43 -3.54 -25.37
C PHE A 226 -21.29 -4.93 -24.77
N GLU A 227 -22.41 -5.48 -24.34
CA GLU A 227 -22.51 -6.83 -23.79
C GLU A 227 -23.40 -7.72 -24.65
N GLN A 228 -23.21 -9.03 -24.51
CA GLN A 228 -23.95 -10.05 -25.25
C GLN A 228 -25.25 -10.41 -24.51
N GLU A 229 -26.38 -10.38 -25.22
CA GLU A 229 -27.66 -10.83 -24.67
C GLU A 229 -27.66 -12.34 -24.44
N VAL A 230 -27.74 -12.76 -23.16
CA VAL A 230 -27.82 -14.17 -22.76
C VAL A 230 -29.27 -14.65 -22.79
N THR A 231 -29.90 -14.65 -23.97
CA THR A 231 -31.17 -15.37 -24.17
C THR A 231 -30.92 -16.77 -24.71
N GLN A 232 -31.70 -17.74 -24.25
CA GLN A 232 -31.65 -19.16 -24.68
C GLN A 232 -31.87 -19.38 -26.19
N LYS A 233 -32.12 -18.33 -26.99
CA LYS A 233 -32.27 -18.37 -28.44
C LYS A 233 -31.02 -17.80 -29.12
N GLN A 234 -30.47 -18.62 -30.00
CA GLN A 234 -29.25 -18.55 -30.82
C GLN A 234 -28.82 -17.23 -31.52
N THR A 235 -29.42 -16.07 -31.25
CA THR A 235 -28.95 -14.81 -31.82
C THR A 235 -28.32 -13.94 -30.74
N SER A 236 -27.01 -14.05 -30.64
CA SER A 236 -26.14 -13.19 -29.83
C SER A 236 -26.18 -11.76 -30.35
N ARG A 237 -27.10 -10.93 -29.85
CA ARG A 237 -27.12 -9.50 -30.13
C ARG A 237 -26.26 -8.76 -29.10
N CYS A 238 -25.49 -7.78 -29.56
CA CYS A 238 -24.73 -6.88 -28.69
C CYS A 238 -25.60 -5.66 -28.34
N PHE A 239 -25.69 -5.31 -27.06
CA PHE A 239 -26.42 -4.15 -26.55
C PHE A 239 -25.48 -3.26 -25.75
N ALA A 240 -25.67 -1.94 -25.83
CA ALA A 240 -24.88 -1.00 -25.04
C ALA A 240 -25.23 -1.18 -23.55
N ASP A 241 -24.21 -1.36 -22.73
CA ASP A 241 -24.38 -1.49 -21.29
C ASP A 241 -24.75 -0.13 -20.66
N PHE A 242 -25.34 -0.13 -19.46
CA PHE A 242 -26.00 1.03 -18.85
C PHE A 242 -25.07 2.23 -18.62
N TRP A 243 -23.76 2.01 -18.49
CA TRP A 243 -22.76 3.06 -18.25
C TRP A 243 -22.19 3.66 -19.53
N PHE A 244 -22.41 3.01 -20.68
CA PHE A 244 -21.85 3.41 -21.96
C PHE A 244 -22.92 4.07 -22.84
N ASN A 245 -22.62 5.27 -23.35
CA ASN A 245 -23.45 5.92 -24.35
C ASN A 245 -22.73 5.95 -25.71
N PRO A 246 -23.19 5.17 -26.71
CA PRO A 246 -22.58 5.14 -28.05
C PRO A 246 -22.60 6.47 -28.81
N GLU A 247 -23.47 7.39 -28.41
CA GLU A 247 -23.58 8.73 -29.00
C GLU A 247 -22.62 9.73 -28.37
N ALA A 248 -22.06 9.42 -27.19
CA ALA A 248 -21.12 10.32 -26.52
C ALA A 248 -19.83 10.47 -27.32
N PRO A 249 -19.27 11.70 -27.41
CA PRO A 249 -17.98 11.90 -28.05
C PRO A 249 -16.86 11.26 -27.22
N PRO A 250 -15.76 10.81 -27.85
CA PRO A 250 -14.58 10.32 -27.15
C PRO A 250 -13.91 11.43 -26.33
N ASP A 251 -13.13 11.05 -25.32
CA ASP A 251 -12.47 12.02 -24.42
C ASP A 251 -11.51 12.98 -25.15
N ASP A 252 -10.84 12.50 -26.20
CA ASP A 252 -9.86 13.26 -26.98
C ASP A 252 -10.44 13.86 -28.28
N CYS A 253 -11.76 14.12 -28.30
CA CYS A 253 -12.42 14.69 -29.47
C CYS A 253 -12.09 16.18 -29.60
N THR A 254 -11.23 16.54 -30.54
CA THR A 254 -10.90 17.95 -30.81
C THR A 254 -11.80 18.56 -31.88
N VAL A 255 -12.14 19.85 -31.71
CA VAL A 255 -13.03 20.57 -32.63
C VAL A 255 -12.42 20.61 -34.03
N GLY A 256 -13.19 20.18 -35.04
CA GLY A 256 -12.74 20.07 -36.43
C GLY A 256 -12.36 18.65 -36.85
N GLN A 257 -12.18 17.74 -35.90
CA GLN A 257 -12.07 16.31 -36.19
C GLN A 257 -13.46 15.65 -36.28
N THR A 258 -13.47 14.44 -36.83
CA THR A 258 -14.65 13.57 -36.88
C THR A 258 -14.34 12.27 -36.15
N TYR A 259 -15.29 11.77 -35.36
CA TYR A 259 -15.21 10.47 -34.73
C TYR A 259 -16.22 9.50 -35.35
N THR A 260 -15.87 8.22 -35.35
CA THR A 260 -16.75 7.13 -35.81
C THR A 260 -17.43 6.51 -34.61
N SER A 261 -18.76 6.56 -34.58
CA SER A 261 -19.52 5.80 -33.58
C SER A 261 -19.54 4.32 -33.97
N THR A 262 -19.52 3.47 -32.95
CA THR A 262 -19.54 2.01 -33.12
C THR A 262 -20.96 1.49 -33.31
N THR A 263 -21.13 0.46 -34.15
CA THR A 263 -22.40 -0.28 -34.26
C THR A 263 -22.64 -1.23 -33.08
N GLY A 264 -21.67 -1.32 -32.16
CA GLY A 264 -21.66 -2.28 -31.06
C GLY A 264 -20.98 -3.60 -31.37
N TYR A 265 -20.51 -3.77 -32.61
CA TYR A 265 -19.82 -4.96 -33.08
C TYR A 265 -18.42 -4.60 -33.59
N ARG A 266 -17.48 -5.52 -33.37
CA ARG A 266 -16.16 -5.47 -33.99
C ARG A 266 -15.76 -6.83 -34.52
N LYS A 267 -15.12 -6.84 -35.69
CA LYS A 267 -14.54 -8.06 -36.25
C LYS A 267 -13.50 -8.62 -35.28
N VAL A 268 -13.51 -9.94 -35.06
CA VAL A 268 -12.50 -10.60 -34.23
C VAL A 268 -11.11 -10.27 -34.78
N VAL A 269 -10.23 -9.76 -33.92
CA VAL A 269 -8.86 -9.38 -34.31
C VAL A 269 -8.16 -10.61 -34.91
N SER A 270 -7.44 -10.41 -36.02
CA SER A 270 -6.79 -11.45 -36.85
C SER A 270 -7.72 -12.37 -37.66
N ASN A 271 -9.04 -12.16 -37.63
CA ASN A 271 -9.96 -12.87 -38.50
C ASN A 271 -9.87 -12.37 -39.94
N VAL A 272 -9.66 -13.29 -40.89
CA VAL A 272 -9.40 -13.00 -42.31
C VAL A 272 -10.58 -13.32 -43.23
N CYS A 273 -11.80 -13.50 -42.69
CA CYS A 273 -12.98 -13.71 -43.54
C CYS A 273 -13.19 -12.54 -44.52
N GLU A 274 -13.71 -12.82 -45.71
CA GLU A 274 -13.95 -11.82 -46.75
C GLU A 274 -15.36 -11.95 -47.36
N GLY A 275 -16.05 -10.83 -47.56
CA GLY A 275 -17.44 -10.80 -48.01
C GLY A 275 -18.41 -11.38 -46.97
N GLY A 276 -19.62 -11.74 -47.40
CA GLY A 276 -20.65 -12.22 -46.48
C GLY A 276 -21.34 -11.07 -45.72
N ILE A 277 -21.52 -11.24 -44.41
CA ILE A 277 -22.15 -10.25 -43.53
C ILE A 277 -21.11 -9.28 -42.99
N ASP A 278 -21.41 -7.98 -43.06
CA ASP A 278 -20.65 -6.93 -42.39
C ASP A 278 -21.50 -6.25 -41.31
N LEU A 279 -21.28 -6.63 -40.04
CA LEU A 279 -21.96 -6.03 -38.89
C LEU A 279 -21.36 -4.67 -38.49
N GLN A 280 -20.27 -4.26 -39.14
CA GLN A 280 -19.67 -2.93 -39.02
C GLN A 280 -20.03 -2.02 -40.20
N GLU A 281 -20.91 -2.47 -41.09
CA GLU A 281 -21.41 -1.63 -42.18
C GLU A 281 -22.18 -0.43 -41.61
N ASN A 282 -22.05 0.73 -42.26
CA ASN A 282 -22.71 1.99 -41.87
C ASN A 282 -22.23 2.64 -40.56
N LEU A 283 -20.92 2.61 -40.27
CA LEU A 283 -20.34 3.45 -39.21
C LEU A 283 -20.69 4.93 -39.43
N ALA A 284 -21.52 5.47 -38.55
CA ALA A 284 -21.88 6.89 -38.57
C ALA A 284 -20.68 7.74 -38.15
N ARG A 285 -20.30 8.69 -39.01
CA ARG A 285 -19.27 9.69 -38.72
C ARG A 285 -19.94 10.93 -38.18
N TYR A 286 -19.57 11.30 -36.96
CA TYR A 286 -20.03 12.51 -36.31
C TYR A 286 -18.89 13.54 -36.25
N GLN A 287 -19.24 14.82 -36.34
CA GLN A 287 -18.29 15.88 -36.06
C GLN A 287 -18.09 15.98 -34.55
N CYS A 288 -16.84 16.17 -34.11
CA CYS A 288 -16.55 16.41 -32.70
C CYS A 288 -17.29 17.66 -32.22
N PRO A 289 -18.20 17.54 -31.25
CA PRO A 289 -18.87 18.70 -30.67
C PRO A 289 -17.90 19.51 -29.83
N LEU A 290 -18.26 20.76 -29.55
CA LEU A 290 -17.53 21.56 -28.57
C LEU A 290 -17.89 21.06 -27.16
N ILE A 291 -16.90 20.59 -26.41
CA ILE A 291 -17.08 19.98 -25.09
C ILE A 291 -17.00 21.08 -24.00
N ALA A 292 -17.93 21.07 -23.05
CA ALA A 292 -17.90 21.97 -21.90
C ALA A 292 -16.71 21.64 -20.97
N PRO A 293 -16.14 22.63 -20.25
CA PRO A 293 -15.07 22.37 -19.29
C PRO A 293 -15.56 21.37 -18.24
N LYS A 294 -14.77 20.34 -17.94
CA LYS A 294 -15.06 19.39 -16.86
C LYS A 294 -13.78 18.97 -16.15
N GLY A 295 -13.92 18.63 -14.87
CA GLY A 295 -12.83 18.14 -14.05
C GLY A 295 -11.82 19.24 -13.73
N LEU A 296 -12.28 20.49 -13.58
CA LEU A 296 -11.44 21.60 -13.17
C LEU A 296 -10.92 21.35 -11.75
N ARG A 297 -9.60 21.47 -11.56
CA ARG A 297 -8.93 21.27 -10.27
C ARG A 297 -7.88 22.34 -10.06
N ILE A 298 -7.76 22.76 -8.81
CA ILE A 298 -6.71 23.68 -8.36
C ILE A 298 -5.82 22.91 -7.39
N THR A 299 -4.52 22.91 -7.63
CA THR A 299 -3.53 22.34 -6.72
C THR A 299 -2.50 23.39 -6.35
N ILE A 300 -1.89 23.22 -5.18
CA ILE A 300 -0.81 24.08 -4.70
C ILE A 300 0.49 23.31 -4.90
N LYS A 301 1.51 23.95 -5.47
CA LYS A 301 2.81 23.31 -5.66
C LYS A 301 3.39 22.87 -4.30
N GLY A 302 3.55 21.56 -4.11
CA GLY A 302 4.05 20.97 -2.85
C GLY A 302 2.97 20.52 -1.86
N ASP A 303 1.69 20.46 -2.29
CA ASP A 303 0.53 19.91 -1.56
C ASP A 303 0.25 20.50 -0.17
N SER A 304 0.89 21.62 0.19
CA SER A 304 0.65 22.30 1.45
C SER A 304 -0.46 23.34 1.31
N MET A 305 -1.56 23.15 2.04
CA MET A 305 -2.69 24.10 2.10
C MET A 305 -2.49 25.21 3.13
N ALA A 306 -1.39 25.19 3.88
CA ALA A 306 -1.06 26.17 4.91
C ALA A 306 0.26 26.88 4.57
N VAL A 307 0.24 28.21 4.59
CA VAL A 307 1.36 29.06 4.17
C VAL A 307 1.60 30.16 5.21
N LYS A 308 2.85 30.61 5.36
CA LYS A 308 3.16 31.71 6.28
C LYS A 308 2.79 33.06 5.64
N PRO A 309 2.42 34.08 6.43
CA PRO A 309 2.30 35.44 5.91
C PRO A 309 3.59 35.87 5.20
N GLY A 310 3.47 36.41 3.98
CA GLY A 310 4.61 36.86 3.17
C GLY A 310 5.37 35.76 2.42
N GLU A 311 4.92 34.50 2.45
CA GLU A 311 5.52 33.38 1.72
C GLU A 311 4.87 33.19 0.33
N ASP A 312 5.69 32.82 -0.67
CA ASP A 312 5.22 32.63 -2.05
C ASP A 312 4.43 31.34 -2.20
N ILE A 313 3.14 31.45 -2.47
CA ILE A 313 2.28 30.33 -2.84
C ILE A 313 2.14 30.24 -4.36
N THR A 314 2.10 29.03 -4.89
CA THR A 314 2.00 28.77 -6.33
C THR A 314 0.82 27.86 -6.63
N PHE A 315 -0.17 28.36 -7.34
CA PHE A 315 -1.36 27.62 -7.78
C PHE A 315 -1.17 27.05 -9.19
N ILE A 316 -1.60 25.80 -9.37
CA ILE A 316 -1.62 25.08 -10.63
C ILE A 316 -3.07 24.71 -10.91
N VAL A 317 -3.59 25.11 -12.06
CA VAL A 317 -4.94 24.74 -12.49
C VAL A 317 -4.83 23.63 -13.53
N ARG A 318 -5.67 22.62 -13.41
CA ARG A 318 -5.79 21.52 -14.36
C ARG A 318 -7.25 21.33 -14.75
N GLN A 319 -7.47 20.83 -15.95
CA GLN A 319 -8.80 20.56 -16.49
C GLN A 319 -8.73 19.24 -17.25
N ASP A 320 -9.72 18.37 -17.06
CA ASP A 320 -9.72 17.02 -17.64
C ASP A 320 -10.30 17.02 -19.06
N GLN A 321 -11.36 17.81 -19.32
CA GLN A 321 -12.02 17.89 -20.63
C GLN A 321 -12.41 19.32 -21.01
N GLY A 322 -12.61 19.59 -22.31
CA GLY A 322 -13.11 20.87 -22.81
C GLY A 322 -12.09 22.01 -22.80
N ASP A 323 -10.79 21.66 -22.79
CA ASP A 323 -9.69 22.62 -22.87
C ASP A 323 -9.48 23.08 -24.32
N ILE A 324 -10.10 24.20 -24.67
CA ILE A 324 -10.17 24.72 -26.04
C ILE A 324 -9.40 26.05 -26.11
N LEU A 325 -8.88 26.35 -27.30
CA LEU A 325 -8.40 27.70 -27.66
C LEU A 325 -9.53 28.71 -27.40
N ASN A 326 -9.37 29.55 -26.37
CA ASN A 326 -10.30 30.58 -25.86
C ASN A 326 -11.11 30.23 -24.59
N THR A 327 -10.78 29.17 -23.85
CA THR A 327 -11.35 28.99 -22.50
C THR A 327 -10.89 30.13 -21.58
N LYS A 328 -11.85 30.80 -20.95
CA LYS A 328 -11.60 31.90 -20.01
C LYS A 328 -11.57 31.35 -18.58
N TYR A 329 -10.51 31.68 -17.85
CA TYR A 329 -10.33 31.31 -16.45
C TYR A 329 -10.45 32.54 -15.57
N GLN A 330 -11.57 32.67 -14.86
CA GLN A 330 -11.77 33.72 -13.86
C GLN A 330 -11.21 33.23 -12.53
N VAL A 331 -10.19 33.91 -12.00
CA VAL A 331 -9.49 33.55 -10.77
C VAL A 331 -9.76 34.60 -9.70
N ASP A 332 -10.25 34.17 -8.55
CA ASP A 332 -10.42 34.97 -7.33
C ASP A 332 -9.59 34.31 -6.23
N LEU A 333 -8.60 35.01 -5.67
CA LEU A 333 -7.72 34.47 -4.62
C LEU A 333 -8.23 34.74 -3.20
N GLY A 334 -9.41 35.36 -3.06
CA GLY A 334 -10.10 35.55 -1.77
C GLY A 334 -9.61 36.72 -0.92
N ASP A 335 -8.58 37.45 -1.35
CA ASP A 335 -8.02 38.64 -0.69
C ASP A 335 -8.31 39.94 -1.45
N GLY A 336 -9.21 39.89 -2.42
CA GLY A 336 -9.54 40.99 -3.33
C GLY A 336 -8.82 40.94 -4.66
N PHE A 337 -7.81 40.07 -4.83
CA PHE A 337 -7.20 39.82 -6.14
C PHE A 337 -8.16 39.07 -7.06
N LYS A 338 -8.43 39.67 -8.23
CA LYS A 338 -9.24 39.06 -9.29
C LYS A 338 -8.53 39.22 -10.63
N ALA A 339 -8.37 38.13 -11.36
CA ALA A 339 -7.74 38.13 -12.68
C ALA A 339 -8.50 37.21 -13.63
N ILE A 340 -8.41 37.51 -14.93
CA ILE A 340 -8.96 36.67 -16.00
C ILE A 340 -7.79 36.24 -16.88
N TYR A 341 -7.61 34.93 -17.00
CA TYR A 341 -6.61 34.33 -17.89
C TYR A 341 -7.30 33.63 -19.05
N VAL A 342 -6.55 33.40 -20.13
CA VAL A 342 -7.00 32.62 -21.29
C VAL A 342 -5.98 31.53 -21.54
N ASN A 343 -6.43 30.30 -21.80
CA ASN A 343 -5.58 29.15 -22.09
C ASN A 343 -4.57 28.80 -20.97
N LEU A 344 -4.97 28.93 -19.71
CA LEU A 344 -4.08 28.79 -18.56
C LEU A 344 -3.51 27.36 -18.43
N THR A 345 -4.32 26.34 -18.70
CA THR A 345 -3.94 24.93 -18.69
C THR A 345 -3.00 24.55 -19.84
N LEU A 346 -3.22 25.09 -21.04
CA LEU A 346 -2.37 24.89 -22.22
C LEU A 346 -0.96 25.47 -22.05
N MET A 347 -0.86 26.65 -21.43
CA MET A 347 0.43 27.29 -21.16
C MET A 347 1.20 26.62 -20.04
N GLY A 348 0.51 25.92 -19.13
CA GLY A 348 1.12 25.28 -17.95
C GLY A 348 1.77 26.27 -16.98
N GLU A 349 1.48 27.57 -17.12
CA GLU A 349 2.06 28.61 -16.28
C GLU A 349 1.37 28.66 -14.93
N PRO A 350 2.13 28.53 -13.82
CA PRO A 350 1.52 28.56 -12.51
C PRO A 350 1.31 30.00 -12.01
N ILE A 351 0.27 30.20 -11.22
CA ILE A 351 -0.08 31.52 -10.64
C ILE A 351 0.66 31.66 -9.31
N ARG A 352 1.57 32.64 -9.21
CA ARG A 352 2.27 32.96 -7.96
C ARG A 352 1.53 34.07 -7.21
N HIS A 353 1.41 33.92 -5.90
CA HIS A 353 0.77 34.91 -5.03
C HIS A 353 1.44 34.96 -3.66
N ARG A 354 1.18 36.01 -2.89
CA ARG A 354 1.73 36.18 -1.54
C ARG A 354 0.67 36.81 -0.64
N TYR A 355 0.27 36.10 0.41
CA TYR A 355 -0.74 36.59 1.36
C TYR A 355 -0.07 37.31 2.53
N GLU A 356 -0.47 38.54 2.81
CA GLU A 356 0.12 39.36 3.89
C GLU A 356 -0.60 39.18 5.23
N THR A 357 -1.94 39.11 5.20
CA THR A 357 -2.74 39.03 6.42
C THR A 357 -3.00 37.57 6.82
N PRO A 358 -2.83 37.19 8.10
CA PRO A 358 -3.25 35.87 8.58
C PRO A 358 -4.76 35.69 8.46
N GLY A 359 -5.20 34.52 8.00
CA GLY A 359 -6.61 34.24 7.75
C GLY A 359 -6.85 33.02 6.87
N ILE A 360 -8.11 32.69 6.65
CA ILE A 360 -8.53 31.63 5.73
C ILE A 360 -9.05 32.30 4.46
N TYR A 361 -8.44 31.97 3.32
CA TYR A 361 -8.77 32.51 2.01
C TYR A 361 -9.47 31.44 1.17
N ARG A 362 -10.55 31.83 0.50
CA ARG A 362 -11.26 30.98 -0.45
C ARG A 362 -10.79 31.34 -1.86
N VAL A 363 -9.99 30.46 -2.45
CA VAL A 363 -9.55 30.59 -3.85
C VAL A 363 -10.56 29.88 -4.74
N SER A 364 -11.10 30.59 -5.74
CA SER A 364 -11.98 30.00 -6.75
C SER A 364 -11.45 30.26 -8.15
N VAL A 365 -11.53 29.24 -8.99
CA VAL A 365 -11.23 29.33 -10.42
C VAL A 365 -12.45 28.84 -11.17
N LYS A 366 -12.98 29.67 -12.05
CA LYS A 366 -14.09 29.33 -12.94
C LYS A 366 -13.59 29.27 -14.37
N ALA A 367 -13.68 28.10 -15.00
CA ALA A 367 -13.41 27.90 -16.42
C ALA A 367 -14.71 28.06 -17.21
N GLU A 368 -14.70 28.86 -18.27
CA GLU A 368 -15.89 29.16 -19.07
C GLU A 368 -15.56 29.13 -20.57
N ASN A 369 -16.39 28.42 -21.32
CA ASN A 369 -16.37 28.39 -22.78
C ASN A 369 -17.81 28.49 -23.33
N VAL A 370 -17.98 28.40 -24.66
CA VAL A 370 -19.30 28.54 -25.30
C VAL A 370 -20.25 27.37 -25.05
N ALA A 371 -19.75 26.19 -24.63
CA ALA A 371 -20.57 25.03 -24.29
C ALA A 371 -20.97 24.97 -22.82
N GLY A 372 -20.24 25.61 -21.91
CA GLY A 372 -20.56 25.60 -20.49
C GLY A 372 -19.48 26.20 -19.60
N HIS A 373 -19.57 25.90 -18.32
CA HIS A 373 -18.60 26.33 -17.31
C HIS A 373 -18.38 25.25 -16.25
N ASP A 374 -17.22 25.31 -15.61
CA ASP A 374 -16.87 24.50 -14.44
C ASP A 374 -16.20 25.41 -13.39
N GLU A 375 -16.33 25.06 -12.11
CA GLU A 375 -15.79 25.84 -11.00
C GLU A 375 -15.08 24.95 -10.00
N ALA A 376 -13.86 25.33 -9.65
CA ALA A 376 -13.04 24.68 -8.63
C ALA A 376 -12.77 25.65 -7.49
N ILE A 377 -12.78 25.14 -6.26
CA ILE A 377 -12.56 25.92 -5.04
C ILE A 377 -11.54 25.21 -4.17
N ILE A 378 -10.57 25.95 -3.63
CA ILE A 378 -9.62 25.49 -2.62
C ILE A 378 -9.52 26.52 -1.49
N TYR A 379 -9.33 26.03 -0.26
CA TYR A 379 -9.14 26.89 0.92
C TYR A 379 -7.65 26.94 1.28
N VAL A 380 -7.10 28.14 1.40
CA VAL A 380 -5.72 28.39 1.84
C VAL A 380 -5.74 28.97 3.24
N GLN A 381 -4.94 28.40 4.13
CA GLN A 381 -4.81 28.89 5.50
C GLN A 381 -3.48 29.62 5.67
N VAL A 382 -3.56 30.94 5.91
CA VAL A 382 -2.37 31.77 6.12
C VAL A 382 -2.21 31.96 7.61
N ILE A 383 -1.22 31.28 8.18
CA ILE A 383 -1.11 31.10 9.63
C ILE A 383 0.28 31.49 10.10
N THR A 384 0.31 32.31 11.15
CA THR A 384 1.56 32.68 11.82
C THR A 384 2.15 31.48 12.56
N PRO A 385 3.43 31.13 12.34
CA PRO A 385 4.06 30.03 13.05
C PRO A 385 4.20 30.34 14.54
N LEU A 386 4.35 29.29 15.37
CA LEU A 386 4.63 29.46 16.79
C LEU A 386 6.01 30.10 16.95
N GLN A 387 6.08 31.14 17.80
CA GLN A 387 7.31 31.87 18.07
C GLN A 387 8.01 31.36 19.34
N ALA A 388 7.24 31.06 20.38
CA ALA A 388 7.76 30.61 21.66
C ALA A 388 6.78 29.65 22.36
N LEU A 389 7.34 28.75 23.16
CA LEU A 389 6.65 27.81 24.04
C LEU A 389 7.35 27.81 25.39
N HIS A 390 6.57 27.89 26.47
CA HIS A 390 7.05 27.79 27.83
C HIS A 390 6.21 26.81 28.64
N LEU A 391 6.86 25.82 29.25
CA LEU A 391 6.23 24.88 30.17
C LEU A 391 6.17 25.49 31.58
N GLU A 392 4.98 25.83 32.05
CA GLU A 392 4.72 26.26 33.41
C GLU A 392 4.38 25.04 34.29
N VAL A 393 5.25 24.75 35.25
CA VAL A 393 5.09 23.66 36.23
C VAL A 393 5.78 24.02 37.54
N VAL A 394 5.22 23.58 38.66
CA VAL A 394 5.83 23.69 39.98
C VAL A 394 7.12 22.85 40.06
N PRO A 395 8.27 23.42 40.47
CA PRO A 395 9.55 22.68 40.49
C PRO A 395 9.58 21.48 41.46
N VAL A 396 8.74 21.52 42.50
CA VAL A 396 8.72 20.50 43.56
C VAL A 396 7.29 20.11 43.92
N VAL A 397 7.06 18.81 44.06
CA VAL A 397 5.73 18.20 44.26
C VAL A 397 5.80 17.08 45.29
N GLY A 398 4.72 16.85 46.04
CA GLY A 398 4.59 15.67 46.89
C GLY A 398 4.09 14.44 46.17
N ARG A 399 4.54 13.26 46.62
CA ARG A 399 4.03 11.99 46.10
C ARG A 399 2.50 11.96 46.14
N ASN A 400 1.89 11.52 45.03
CA ASN A 400 0.44 11.45 44.81
C ASN A 400 -0.33 12.79 44.90
N GLN A 401 0.35 13.94 44.91
CA GLN A 401 -0.31 15.24 44.77
C GLN A 401 -0.62 15.53 43.32
N GLU A 402 -1.72 16.25 43.10
CA GLU A 402 -2.16 16.66 41.76
C GLU A 402 -1.40 17.89 41.29
N VAL A 403 -0.83 17.79 40.09
CA VAL A 403 0.01 18.82 39.47
C VAL A 403 -0.64 19.28 38.20
N ASN A 404 -0.79 20.59 38.07
CA ASN A 404 -1.21 21.22 36.83
C ASN A 404 0.01 21.58 35.99
N LEU A 405 0.19 20.91 34.86
CA LEU A 405 1.17 21.24 33.84
C LEU A 405 0.49 22.18 32.85
N SER A 406 1.07 23.34 32.57
CA SER A 406 0.47 24.32 31.63
C SER A 406 1.48 24.74 30.57
N ALA A 407 1.06 24.76 29.32
CA ALA A 407 1.87 25.18 28.18
C ALA A 407 1.44 26.58 27.73
N VAL A 408 2.34 27.55 27.86
CA VAL A 408 2.13 28.93 27.42
C VAL A 408 2.77 29.11 26.06
N ILE A 409 1.97 29.48 25.05
CA ILE A 409 2.41 29.63 23.66
C ILE A 409 2.26 31.06 23.15
N GLN A 410 3.13 31.43 22.20
CA GLN A 410 3.06 32.70 21.47
C GLN A 410 2.95 32.44 19.96
N PRO A 411 1.90 32.93 19.28
CA PRO A 411 0.81 33.76 19.81
C PRO A 411 -0.21 32.95 20.63
N SER A 412 -0.94 33.60 21.54
CA SER A 412 -1.86 32.95 22.49
C SER A 412 -3.17 32.45 21.87
N ASN A 413 -3.46 32.80 20.62
CA ASN A 413 -4.72 32.53 19.91
C ASN A 413 -4.63 31.34 18.93
N ALA A 414 -3.85 30.31 19.26
CA ALA A 414 -3.69 29.12 18.42
C ALA A 414 -4.73 28.02 18.78
N ASN A 415 -5.99 28.25 18.41
CA ASN A 415 -7.17 27.46 18.83
C ASN A 415 -7.21 25.99 18.32
N LEU A 416 -6.28 25.56 17.47
CA LEU A 416 -6.18 24.21 16.90
C LEU A 416 -4.82 23.55 17.22
N SER A 417 -4.20 23.94 18.32
CA SER A 417 -2.91 23.38 18.76
C SER A 417 -3.09 22.00 19.37
N VAL A 418 -2.22 21.06 19.02
CA VAL A 418 -2.15 19.73 19.63
C VAL A 418 -0.96 19.69 20.57
N TYR A 419 -1.22 19.31 21.83
CA TYR A 419 -0.21 19.23 22.87
C TYR A 419 0.12 17.76 23.14
N TYR A 420 1.41 17.45 23.07
CA TYR A 420 1.97 16.15 23.39
C TYR A 420 2.74 16.28 24.70
N TRP A 421 2.46 15.41 25.66
CA TRP A 421 3.04 15.47 27.00
C TRP A 421 3.80 14.18 27.31
N TRP A 422 5.11 14.27 27.50
CA TRP A 422 5.94 13.17 27.97
C TRP A 422 6.24 13.35 29.45
N ILE A 423 5.88 12.35 30.24
CA ILE A 423 6.09 12.33 31.68
C ILE A 423 7.05 11.19 32.00
N GLY A 424 8.26 11.54 32.47
CA GLY A 424 9.29 10.57 32.80
C GLY A 424 9.83 9.83 31.57
N ASN A 425 10.00 8.52 31.69
CA ASN A 425 10.63 7.67 30.68
C ASN A 425 9.62 6.91 29.80
N ASN A 426 8.33 7.26 29.85
CA ASN A 426 7.32 6.62 29.02
C ASN A 426 7.48 7.08 27.55
N PRO A 427 7.68 6.15 26.59
CA PRO A 427 7.82 6.52 25.18
C PRO A 427 6.53 7.05 24.54
N GLN A 428 5.36 6.78 25.13
CA GLN A 428 4.08 7.24 24.61
C GLN A 428 3.65 8.56 25.29
N PRO A 429 3.47 9.65 24.53
CA PRO A 429 2.97 10.91 25.08
C PRO A 429 1.46 10.87 25.34
N PHE A 430 1.00 11.66 26.30
CA PHE A 430 -0.41 12.00 26.42
C PHE A 430 -0.76 13.12 25.43
N LEU A 431 -1.94 13.02 24.82
CA LEU A 431 -2.43 13.99 23.84
C LEU A 431 -3.55 14.82 24.45
N THR A 432 -3.43 16.15 24.39
CA THR A 432 -4.50 17.08 24.79
C THR A 432 -4.71 18.15 23.72
N LEU A 433 -5.95 18.65 23.64
CA LEU A 433 -6.29 19.86 22.89
C LEU A 433 -6.23 21.11 23.77
N ASP A 434 -6.42 20.94 25.08
CA ASP A 434 -6.26 21.99 26.06
C ASP A 434 -4.77 22.24 26.36
N SER A 435 -4.45 23.49 26.68
CA SER A 435 -3.10 23.94 27.02
C SER A 435 -2.60 23.46 28.38
N TYR A 436 -3.31 22.56 29.06
CA TYR A 436 -2.93 22.06 30.37
C TYR A 436 -3.19 20.55 30.53
N LEU A 437 -2.46 19.92 31.43
CA LEU A 437 -2.59 18.51 31.80
C LEU A 437 -2.51 18.36 33.33
N LEU A 438 -3.52 17.73 33.91
CA LEU A 438 -3.53 17.35 35.33
C LEU A 438 -2.95 15.94 35.49
N THR A 439 -1.90 15.80 36.30
CA THR A 439 -1.21 14.51 36.51
C THR A 439 -0.75 14.31 37.95
N ARG A 440 -0.35 13.09 38.29
CA ARG A 440 0.14 12.68 39.62
C ARG A 440 1.39 11.81 39.49
N PHE A 441 2.35 11.99 40.40
CA PHE A 441 3.57 11.19 40.45
C PHE A 441 3.50 10.12 41.55
N GLY A 442 3.52 8.85 41.15
CA GLY A 442 3.36 7.70 42.06
C GLY A 442 4.63 7.30 42.82
N GLU A 443 5.80 7.75 42.37
CA GLU A 443 7.12 7.46 42.93
C GLU A 443 7.86 8.76 43.26
N ALA A 444 8.76 8.72 44.25
CA ALA A 444 9.63 9.84 44.58
C ALA A 444 10.92 9.80 43.74
N GLY A 445 11.40 10.95 43.29
CA GLY A 445 12.53 11.06 42.37
C GLY A 445 12.47 12.31 41.50
N GLU A 446 13.39 12.41 40.54
CA GLU A 446 13.38 13.48 39.54
C GLU A 446 12.71 13.01 38.26
N PHE A 447 11.66 13.70 37.82
CA PHE A 447 10.91 13.39 36.61
C PHE A 447 11.11 14.49 35.58
N ARG A 448 11.56 14.13 34.38
CA ARG A 448 11.56 15.05 33.24
C ARG A 448 10.16 15.10 32.65
N VAL A 449 9.59 16.30 32.60
CA VAL A 449 8.33 16.59 31.93
C VAL A 449 8.65 17.38 30.67
N THR A 450 8.18 16.90 29.53
CA THR A 450 8.33 17.57 28.23
C THR A 450 6.97 17.84 27.65
N VAL A 451 6.78 19.04 27.12
CA VAL A 451 5.61 19.38 26.31
C VAL A 451 6.08 19.75 24.91
N GLN A 452 5.40 19.23 23.91
CA GLN A 452 5.58 19.61 22.52
C GLN A 452 4.26 20.10 22.00
N VAL A 453 4.27 21.28 21.38
CA VAL A 453 3.09 21.87 20.78
C VAL A 453 3.28 21.85 19.28
N VAL A 454 2.35 21.17 18.62
CA VAL A 454 2.26 21.16 17.17
C VAL A 454 1.09 22.04 16.79
N TYR A 455 1.39 23.08 16.02
CA TYR A 455 0.40 23.96 15.42
C TYR A 455 0.70 24.04 13.93
N TRP A 456 -0.05 23.27 13.15
CA TRP A 456 0.21 23.00 11.74
C TRP A 456 1.65 22.54 11.47
N ASN A 457 2.38 23.26 10.60
CA ASN A 457 3.74 22.95 10.18
C ASN A 457 4.79 23.52 11.15
N SER A 458 4.36 24.06 12.30
CA SER A 458 5.22 24.59 13.34
C SER A 458 5.19 23.67 14.55
N MET A 459 6.37 23.29 15.03
CA MET A 459 6.53 22.43 16.21
C MET A 459 7.54 23.07 17.15
N LEU A 460 7.14 23.28 18.40
CA LEU A 460 8.03 23.73 19.48
C LEU A 460 7.98 22.72 20.62
N GLN A 461 9.07 22.62 21.37
CA GLN A 461 9.20 21.72 22.51
C GLN A 461 9.91 22.42 23.66
N ASP A 462 9.42 22.20 24.88
CA ASP A 462 10.06 22.65 26.13
C ASP A 462 10.05 21.53 27.17
N SER A 463 11.07 21.48 28.02
CA SER A 463 11.28 20.43 29.02
C SER A 463 11.71 21.01 30.36
N LYS A 464 11.07 20.56 31.44
CA LYS A 464 11.46 20.89 32.82
C LYS A 464 11.59 19.63 33.69
N VAL A 465 12.42 19.72 34.72
CA VAL A 465 12.60 18.64 35.70
C VAL A 465 11.79 18.97 36.96
N VAL A 466 10.92 18.05 37.36
CA VAL A 466 10.09 18.14 38.56
C VAL A 466 10.65 17.18 39.61
N ARG A 467 10.90 17.68 40.83
CA ARG A 467 11.37 16.86 41.95
C ARG A 467 10.19 16.41 42.81
N VAL A 468 10.07 15.11 43.04
CA VAL A 468 8.97 14.50 43.81
C VAL A 468 9.51 13.94 45.12
N PHE A 469 9.04 14.46 46.25
CA PHE A 469 9.46 14.03 47.59
C PHE A 469 8.41 13.13 48.26
N ASN A 470 8.88 12.17 49.08
CA ASN A 470 8.03 11.26 49.88
C ASN A 470 7.41 11.96 51.09
N GLU A 471 8.24 12.57 51.94
CA GLU A 471 7.81 13.29 53.15
C GLU A 471 8.45 14.68 53.17
N PHE A 472 7.62 15.71 53.30
CA PHE A 472 8.05 17.09 53.48
C PHE A 472 6.99 17.86 54.28
N GLN A 473 7.44 18.88 55.01
CA GLN A 473 6.54 19.85 55.62
C GLN A 473 6.47 21.09 54.75
N VAL A 474 5.25 21.58 54.55
CA VAL A 474 4.99 22.83 53.82
C VAL A 474 4.84 23.96 54.83
N VAL A 475 5.75 24.92 54.80
CA VAL A 475 5.62 26.16 55.58
C VAL A 475 5.16 27.29 54.67
N PRO A 476 3.95 27.85 54.84
CA PRO A 476 3.49 28.96 54.02
C PRO A 476 4.21 30.26 54.42
N LEU A 477 4.78 30.96 53.44
CA LEU A 477 5.37 32.28 53.62
C LEU A 477 4.43 33.37 53.09
N THR A 478 4.44 34.53 53.76
CA THR A 478 3.74 35.73 53.33
C THR A 478 4.74 36.85 53.06
N PHE A 479 4.63 37.47 51.89
CA PHE A 479 5.46 38.62 51.51
C PHE A 479 4.71 39.92 51.74
N SER A 480 5.46 41.02 51.81
CA SER A 480 4.88 42.35 51.84
C SER A 480 4.11 42.63 50.54
N LYS A 481 2.91 43.22 50.65
CA LYS A 481 2.10 43.65 49.49
C LYS A 481 2.82 44.64 48.57
N HIS A 482 3.85 45.32 49.06
CA HIS A 482 4.68 46.22 48.24
C HIS A 482 5.53 45.46 47.22
N LEU A 483 5.81 44.16 47.43
CA LEU A 483 6.54 43.35 46.46
C LEU A 483 5.70 43.08 45.20
N ASP A 484 4.38 43.02 45.33
CA ASP A 484 3.46 42.76 44.21
C ASP A 484 3.56 43.83 43.12
N THR A 485 3.90 45.07 43.49
CA THR A 485 4.07 46.19 42.55
C THR A 485 5.31 46.03 41.64
N TYR A 486 6.24 45.15 42.00
CA TYR A 486 7.50 44.89 41.30
C TYR A 486 7.67 43.41 40.95
N ASN A 487 6.58 42.63 40.89
CA ASN A 487 6.59 41.18 40.65
C ASN A 487 6.27 40.88 39.18
N PRO A 488 7.28 40.75 38.29
CA PRO A 488 7.04 40.31 36.92
C PRO A 488 6.67 38.82 36.90
N ASN A 489 5.83 38.41 35.95
CA ASN A 489 5.50 36.99 35.73
C ASN A 489 6.62 36.26 34.98
N ILE A 490 7.85 36.36 35.48
CA ILE A 490 9.08 35.82 34.89
C ILE A 490 9.61 34.70 35.81
N PRO A 491 9.76 33.45 35.34
CA PRO A 491 10.23 32.32 36.14
C PRO A 491 11.61 32.52 36.79
N GLU A 492 12.55 33.12 36.05
CA GLU A 492 13.92 33.39 36.50
C GLU A 492 13.94 34.36 37.68
N TRP A 493 13.11 35.40 37.63
CA TRP A 493 12.95 36.34 38.75
C TRP A 493 12.43 35.63 40.00
N ARG A 494 11.46 34.72 39.84
CA ARG A 494 10.94 33.93 40.96
C ARG A 494 11.99 32.98 41.54
N GLU A 495 12.91 32.49 40.71
CA GLU A 495 13.99 31.60 41.14
C GLU A 495 15.00 32.35 41.99
N ASP A 496 15.45 33.51 41.53
CA ASP A 496 16.38 34.36 42.25
C ASP A 496 15.83 34.77 43.63
N ILE A 497 14.57 35.22 43.69
CA ILE A 497 13.91 35.54 44.97
C ILE A 497 13.85 34.31 45.88
N GLY A 498 13.53 33.14 45.33
CA GLY A 498 13.52 31.88 46.08
C GLY A 498 14.88 31.53 46.66
N GLN A 499 15.95 31.66 45.87
CA GLN A 499 17.32 31.42 46.33
C GLN A 499 17.74 32.40 47.43
N ILE A 500 17.37 33.69 47.31
CA ILE A 500 17.66 34.69 48.34
C ILE A 500 16.96 34.34 49.66
N VAL A 501 15.67 33.99 49.61
CA VAL A 501 14.89 33.58 50.78
C VAL A 501 15.52 32.35 51.45
N THR A 502 15.89 31.34 50.66
CA THR A 502 16.59 30.13 51.14
C THR A 502 17.92 30.48 51.84
N ARG A 503 18.76 31.33 51.23
CA ARG A 503 20.05 31.74 51.83
C ARG A 503 19.86 32.47 53.15
N LEU A 504 18.86 33.35 53.25
CA LEU A 504 18.55 34.09 54.47
C LEU A 504 18.05 33.17 55.58
N LEU A 505 17.16 32.24 55.28
CA LEU A 505 16.67 31.25 56.24
C LEU A 505 17.79 30.34 56.75
N ALA A 506 18.67 29.89 55.86
CA ALA A 506 19.84 29.08 56.23
C ALA A 506 20.79 29.84 57.17
N LYS A 507 20.99 31.15 56.94
CA LYS A 507 21.81 32.00 57.81
C LYS A 507 21.21 32.11 59.21
N VAL A 508 19.91 32.42 59.31
CA VAL A 508 19.19 32.52 60.60
C VAL A 508 19.20 31.18 61.35
N TYR A 509 19.08 30.06 60.63
CA TYR A 509 19.11 28.72 61.23
C TYR A 509 20.46 28.40 61.87
N ARG A 510 21.57 28.73 61.19
CA ARG A 510 22.94 28.54 61.74
C ARG A 510 23.20 29.36 62.99
N GLU A 511 22.67 30.58 63.06
CA GLU A 511 22.82 31.46 64.22
C GLU A 511 22.10 30.93 65.48
N ILE A 512 21.15 30.00 65.33
CA ILE A 512 20.36 29.41 66.44
C ILE A 512 20.99 28.11 67.01
N GLY A 513 22.12 27.64 66.48
CA GLY A 513 22.95 26.61 67.13
C GLY A 513 22.45 25.16 67.04
N ARG A 514 21.85 24.74 65.92
CA ARG A 514 21.63 23.33 65.57
C ARG A 514 22.33 23.00 64.24
N GLY A 515 23.04 21.87 64.22
CA GLY A 515 23.96 21.42 63.16
C GLY A 515 23.34 21.18 61.77
N ASP A 516 24.21 20.82 60.84
CA ASP A 516 24.25 21.22 59.41
C ASP A 516 23.15 20.76 58.43
N ASP A 517 22.05 20.13 58.84
CA ASP A 517 21.13 19.50 57.87
C ASP A 517 19.81 20.27 57.67
N MET A 518 19.87 21.42 56.98
CA MET A 518 18.67 22.05 56.39
C MET A 518 18.82 22.22 54.88
N VAL A 519 18.32 21.23 54.12
CA VAL A 519 18.15 21.34 52.67
C VAL A 519 16.79 21.98 52.40
N SER A 520 16.78 23.23 51.93
CA SER A 520 15.55 23.91 51.53
C SER A 520 15.48 24.08 50.02
N HIS A 521 14.37 23.65 49.44
CA HIS A 521 14.04 23.89 48.04
C HIS A 521 12.94 24.95 47.96
N PRO A 522 13.12 26.00 47.14
CA PRO A 522 12.07 26.98 46.93
C PRO A 522 10.91 26.34 46.15
N VAL A 523 9.72 26.32 46.75
CA VAL A 523 8.49 26.02 46.01
C VAL A 523 7.95 27.34 45.48
N GLN A 524 8.03 27.53 44.18
CA GLN A 524 7.40 28.66 43.50
C GLN A 524 5.92 28.35 43.29
N THR A 525 5.03 29.22 43.76
CA THR A 525 3.64 29.22 43.31
C THR A 525 3.35 30.51 42.54
N THR A 526 2.34 30.48 41.68
CA THR A 526 1.88 31.60 40.84
C THR A 526 1.24 32.77 41.60
N ARG A 527 1.25 32.71 42.94
CA ARG A 527 0.74 33.72 43.90
C ARG A 527 1.79 33.90 45.03
N PRO A 528 1.73 34.92 45.92
CA PRO A 528 2.85 35.33 46.75
C PRO A 528 3.07 34.42 47.98
N HIS A 529 3.00 33.10 47.77
CA HIS A 529 3.25 32.07 48.75
C HIS A 529 4.48 31.28 48.32
N PHE A 530 5.63 31.65 48.86
CA PHE A 530 6.77 30.76 48.84
C PHE A 530 6.53 29.67 49.88
N GLN A 531 6.88 28.44 49.53
CA GLN A 531 6.91 27.36 50.52
C GLN A 531 8.35 26.88 50.66
N VAL A 532 8.74 26.63 51.91
CA VAL A 532 10.03 26.06 52.26
C VAL A 532 9.80 24.62 52.65
N LEU A 533 10.54 23.73 52.01
CA LEU A 533 10.53 22.30 52.29
C LEU A 533 11.71 21.96 53.19
N ALA A 534 11.49 21.11 54.19
CA ALA A 534 12.55 20.51 54.99
C ALA A 534 12.38 18.97 54.97
N PRO A 535 13.43 18.18 54.64
CA PRO A 535 13.36 16.73 54.74
C PRO A 535 13.42 16.29 56.21
N CYS A 536 12.47 15.45 56.63
CA CYS A 536 12.53 14.80 57.94
C CYS A 536 13.45 13.58 57.89
N SER A 537 14.76 13.77 58.01
CA SER A 537 15.70 12.68 58.29
C SER A 537 16.36 12.88 59.64
N GLY A 538 15.82 12.22 60.67
CA GLY A 538 16.46 12.07 61.97
C GLY A 538 16.32 13.26 62.93
N LEU A 539 15.69 13.02 64.08
CA LEU A 539 15.81 13.81 65.33
C LEU A 539 15.93 15.33 65.19
N SER A 540 14.92 16.00 64.64
CA SER A 540 14.74 17.42 64.93
C SER A 540 13.27 17.82 64.96
N VAL A 541 12.82 18.21 66.16
CA VAL A 541 11.53 18.86 66.38
C VAL A 541 11.58 20.24 65.72
N ILE A 542 10.78 20.45 64.68
CA ILE A 542 10.53 21.77 64.09
C ILE A 542 9.59 22.53 65.04
N ASN A 543 10.17 23.39 65.88
CA ASN A 543 9.44 24.47 66.56
C ASN A 543 9.68 25.75 65.77
N LEU A 544 8.71 26.15 64.94
CA LEU A 544 8.74 27.44 64.25
C LEU A 544 8.06 28.50 65.14
N PHE A 545 8.87 29.39 65.71
CA PHE A 545 8.42 30.62 66.36
C PHE A 545 8.16 31.69 65.29
N LEU A 546 6.93 32.18 65.17
CA LEU A 546 6.65 33.43 64.45
C LEU A 546 6.28 34.51 65.47
N ALA A 547 7.20 35.44 65.70
CA ALA A 547 6.94 36.66 66.44
C ALA A 547 6.15 37.64 65.56
N SER A 548 4.94 37.99 65.98
CA SER A 548 4.21 39.15 65.47
C SER A 548 4.73 40.39 66.20
N TYR A 549 5.32 41.35 65.47
CA TYR A 549 5.73 42.63 66.02
C TYR A 549 4.58 43.64 65.91
N ASN A 550 3.98 43.99 67.04
CA ASN A 550 3.31 45.29 67.20
C ASN A 550 3.44 45.74 68.67
N ARG A 551 4.27 46.77 68.86
CA ARG A 551 4.50 47.62 70.06
C ARG A 551 4.35 46.97 71.45
N GLY A 552 5.49 46.82 72.13
CA GLY A 552 5.59 46.82 73.61
C GLY A 552 5.64 45.45 74.30
N ALA A 553 6.73 45.20 75.03
CA ALA A 553 6.99 44.08 75.96
C ALA A 553 7.15 42.67 75.35
N SER A 554 8.40 42.23 75.20
CA SER A 554 8.81 40.85 74.89
C SER A 554 8.43 39.85 75.99
N ARG A 555 7.69 38.79 75.67
CA ARG A 555 7.46 37.64 76.57
C ARG A 555 7.37 36.32 75.78
N ILE A 556 8.24 35.38 76.14
CA ILE A 556 8.34 34.03 75.56
C ILE A 556 7.18 33.15 76.05
N ARG A 557 6.53 32.39 75.15
CA ARG A 557 5.62 31.30 75.49
C ARG A 557 6.04 30.05 74.73
N SER A 558 6.31 28.96 75.45
CA SER A 558 6.56 27.63 74.90
C SER A 558 5.25 26.84 74.77
N VAL A 559 5.17 25.99 73.74
CA VAL A 559 4.20 24.89 73.66
C VAL A 559 5.01 23.62 73.44
N VAL A 560 4.82 22.63 74.31
CA VAL A 560 5.41 21.28 74.19
C VAL A 560 4.30 20.34 73.76
N CYS A 561 4.53 19.54 72.71
CA CYS A 561 3.66 18.42 72.40
C CYS A 561 4.41 17.12 72.68
N ASN A 562 3.90 16.33 73.62
CA ASN A 562 4.29 14.93 73.80
C ASN A 562 3.13 14.03 73.38
N ARG A 563 3.44 12.80 72.95
CA ARG A 563 2.46 11.79 72.54
C ARG A 563 1.45 11.51 73.67
N MET A 564 0.20 11.34 73.27
CA MET A 564 -1.00 10.99 74.07
C MET A 564 -1.70 12.18 74.74
N GLY A 565 -3.00 12.32 74.43
CA GLY A 565 -3.77 13.54 74.66
C GLY A 565 -4.05 13.89 76.13
N LYS A 566 -3.96 15.20 76.43
CA LYS A 566 -4.79 16.07 77.32
C LYS A 566 -3.97 17.22 77.96
N THR A 567 -4.42 18.46 77.73
CA THR A 567 -4.21 19.76 78.46
C THR A 567 -2.80 20.40 78.56
N VAL A 568 -2.70 21.71 78.27
CA VAL A 568 -1.45 22.53 78.23
C VAL A 568 -1.43 23.60 79.34
N LYS A 569 -0.27 23.85 79.98
CA LYS A 569 -0.01 24.90 80.99
C LYS A 569 1.23 25.74 80.60
N ILE A 570 1.23 27.06 80.87
CA ILE A 570 2.18 28.08 80.35
C ILE A 570 3.14 28.60 81.45
N ILE A 571 4.45 28.74 81.18
CA ILE A 571 5.44 29.42 82.06
C ILE A 571 6.42 30.29 81.22
N ARG A 572 6.99 31.37 81.80
CA ARG A 572 7.56 32.59 81.17
C ARG A 572 8.96 32.94 81.71
N SER A 573 9.89 33.49 80.90
CA SER A 573 11.04 34.31 81.37
C SER A 573 11.69 35.18 80.25
N GLU A 574 12.58 36.11 80.64
CA GLU A 574 12.89 37.41 79.98
C GLU A 574 14.32 37.56 79.41
N GLY A 575 14.48 38.41 78.37
CA GLY A 575 15.47 39.51 78.38
C GLY A 575 16.65 39.50 77.37
N LYS A 576 16.57 40.41 76.37
CA LYS A 576 17.58 41.39 75.85
C LYS A 576 17.75 41.41 74.31
N SER A 577 17.87 42.63 73.80
CA SER A 577 17.79 43.07 72.41
C SER A 577 19.05 43.82 71.96
N VAL A 578 19.52 43.62 70.72
CA VAL A 578 20.42 44.55 70.01
C VAL A 578 20.00 44.63 68.52
N MET A 579 20.02 45.86 67.98
CA MET A 579 19.63 46.26 66.62
C MET A 579 20.75 46.06 65.59
N CYS A 580 20.29 45.72 64.37
CA CYS A 580 20.83 45.74 63.01
C CYS A 580 22.28 46.19 62.75
#